data_AF-A0A972GBK1-F1
#
_entry.id   AF-A0A972GBK1-F1
#
_cell.length_a   1.000
_cell.length_b   1.000
_cell.length_c   1.000
_cell.angle_alpha   90.00
_cell.angle_beta   90.00
_cell.angle_gamma   90.00
#
_symmetry.space_group_name_H-M   'P 1'
#
loop_
_entity.id
_entity.type
_entity.pdbx_description
1 polymer ?
#
loop_
_entity_poly.entity_id
_entity_poly.type
_entity_poly.pdbx_seq_one_letter_code
_entity_poly.pdbx_strand_id
1 'polypeptide(L)'
;MAADAVIAYGICHVIANVACPPFTSYDVSNTTRQTSMLTQADILMIKTQANRSVYLKDIAATFGVHPKTISRTLRRPAPPHASRSPRPSKLDPFKARSDQFLADGIWNSVVILCEIPAQGSTRSSSLLRASMTPKRV
;
A
#
# COMPACT_ATOMS: atom_id res chain seq x y z
N MET A 1 29.96 -71.35 28.40
CA MET A 1 28.71 -71.07 27.68
C MET A 1 28.47 -69.57 27.77
N ALA A 2 28.99 -68.73 26.87
CA ALA A 2 28.58 -68.57 25.47
C ALA A 2 27.12 -68.12 25.35
N ALA A 3 26.88 -66.80 25.33
CA ALA A 3 26.02 -66.11 24.37
C ALA A 3 25.84 -64.61 24.74
N ASP A 4 26.93 -63.86 24.94
CA ASP A 4 26.85 -62.39 24.91
C ASP A 4 26.83 -61.96 23.44
N ALA A 5 25.62 -61.97 22.90
CA ALA A 5 25.27 -61.50 21.58
C ALA A 5 25.82 -60.07 21.42
N VAL A 6 26.89 -59.91 20.66
CA VAL A 6 26.84 -59.63 19.21
C VAL A 6 26.41 -58.18 18.99
N ILE A 7 27.43 -57.41 18.59
CA ILE A 7 27.35 -56.35 17.59
C ILE A 7 26.81 -55.00 18.12
N ALA A 8 27.73 -54.09 18.36
CA ALA A 8 28.06 -53.07 17.35
C ALA A 8 29.06 -52.07 17.94
N TYR A 9 30.21 -51.91 17.28
CA TYR A 9 30.90 -50.63 17.12
C TYR A 9 31.00 -49.74 18.39
N GLY A 10 32.11 -49.73 19.14
CA GLY A 10 33.41 -49.37 18.58
C GLY A 10 33.28 -48.15 17.66
N ILE A 11 33.48 -46.94 18.20
CA ILE A 11 33.37 -45.61 17.55
C ILE A 11 32.00 -44.91 17.73
N CYS A 12 31.75 -44.28 18.89
CA CYS A 12 30.73 -43.22 18.98
C CYS A 12 31.01 -42.15 20.05
N HIS A 13 32.27 -41.98 20.48
CA HIS A 13 32.58 -41.08 21.61
C HIS A 13 33.52 -39.90 21.27
N VAL A 14 33.65 -39.51 19.99
CA VAL A 14 34.45 -38.34 19.62
C VAL A 14 33.90 -37.61 18.39
N ILE A 15 32.65 -37.14 18.42
CA ILE A 15 32.23 -35.88 17.75
C ILE A 15 31.03 -35.28 18.52
N ALA A 16 31.19 -34.98 19.81
CA ALA A 16 30.34 -34.02 20.50
C ALA A 16 31.00 -32.63 20.45
N ASN A 17 31.34 -32.20 19.23
CA ASN A 17 31.83 -30.86 18.91
C ASN A 17 30.88 -30.19 17.91
N VAL A 18 29.57 -30.39 18.10
CA VAL A 18 28.59 -29.41 17.66
C VAL A 18 28.58 -28.33 18.73
N ALA A 19 29.60 -27.48 18.70
CA ALA A 19 29.46 -26.13 19.21
C ALA A 19 28.41 -25.47 18.31
N CYS A 20 27.13 -25.70 18.62
CA CYS A 20 26.08 -24.79 18.23
C CYS A 20 26.56 -23.42 18.75
N PRO A 21 26.89 -22.46 17.87
CA PRO A 21 27.04 -21.10 18.36
C PRO A 21 25.76 -20.78 19.12
N PRO A 22 25.83 -20.11 20.29
CA PRO A 22 24.62 -19.64 20.95
C PRO A 22 23.84 -18.92 19.87
N PHE A 23 22.59 -19.34 19.66
CA PHE A 23 21.65 -18.74 18.73
C PHE A 23 21.83 -17.24 18.83
N THR A 24 22.64 -16.69 17.91
CA THR A 24 23.08 -15.32 18.04
C THR A 24 21.81 -14.56 17.80
N SER A 25 21.38 -13.87 18.86
CA SER A 25 20.27 -12.94 18.82
C SER A 25 20.31 -12.24 17.48
N TYR A 26 19.39 -12.62 16.58
CA TYR A 26 19.14 -11.82 15.40
C TYR A 26 18.87 -10.44 15.96
N ASP A 27 19.78 -9.53 15.65
CA ASP A 27 19.76 -8.19 16.17
C ASP A 27 18.43 -7.55 15.70
N VAL A 28 17.48 -7.45 16.65
CA VAL A 28 16.21 -6.73 16.48
C VAL A 28 16.46 -5.26 16.81
N SER A 29 17.57 -4.67 16.34
CA SER A 29 17.63 -3.22 16.10
C SER A 29 16.84 -2.90 14.83
N ASN A 30 15.52 -3.11 14.92
CA ASN A 30 14.54 -2.29 14.24
C ASN A 30 14.56 -0.89 14.86
N THR A 31 15.76 -0.29 14.89
CA THR A 31 16.02 1.06 15.36
C THR A 31 15.64 1.96 14.20
N THR A 32 14.41 2.44 14.33
CA THR A 32 13.77 3.47 13.55
C THR A 32 13.15 2.98 12.24
N ARG A 33 11.81 2.99 12.22
CA ARG A 33 11.04 3.33 11.02
C ARG A 33 11.44 4.75 10.58
N GLN A 34 12.68 4.96 10.11
CA GLN A 34 13.00 6.16 9.34
C GLN A 34 12.36 5.95 7.98
N THR A 35 11.07 6.25 7.92
CA THR A 35 10.41 6.65 6.68
C THR A 35 10.91 8.04 6.35
N SER A 36 12.17 8.16 5.92
CA SER A 36 12.54 9.29 5.09
C SER A 36 11.68 9.18 3.83
N MET A 37 11.10 10.31 3.42
CA MET A 37 10.32 10.37 2.19
C MET A 37 11.27 10.07 1.03
N LEU A 38 11.29 8.82 0.56
CA LEU A 38 12.12 8.40 -0.56
C LEU A 38 11.74 9.23 -1.77
N THR A 39 12.67 10.05 -2.26
CA THR A 39 12.41 10.94 -3.37
C THR A 39 12.41 10.17 -4.68
N GLN A 40 11.91 10.81 -5.75
CA GLN A 40 11.97 10.22 -7.09
C GLN A 40 13.40 9.95 -7.53
N ALA A 41 14.36 10.81 -7.14
CA ALA A 41 15.77 10.65 -7.45
C ALA A 41 16.35 9.39 -6.77
N ASP A 42 16.04 9.17 -5.49
CA ASP A 42 16.50 7.99 -4.75
C ASP A 42 15.94 6.70 -5.36
N ILE A 43 14.67 6.71 -5.79
CA ILE A 43 14.04 5.57 -6.48
C ILE A 43 14.79 5.24 -7.78
N LEU A 44 15.24 6.25 -8.54
CA LEU A 44 16.01 6.03 -9.76
C LEU A 44 17.40 5.47 -9.45
N MET A 45 18.09 5.99 -8.43
CA MET A 45 19.41 5.47 -8.03
C MET A 45 19.33 4.01 -7.55
N ILE A 46 18.31 3.67 -6.75
CA ILE A 46 18.06 2.30 -6.30
C ILE A 46 17.87 1.35 -7.50
N LYS A 47 17.13 1.78 -8.52
CA LYS A 47 16.94 0.99 -9.75
C LYS A 47 18.26 0.80 -10.51
N THR A 48 19.07 1.86 -10.64
CA THR A 48 20.38 1.77 -11.29
C THR A 48 21.33 0.82 -10.56
N GLN A 49 21.37 0.84 -9.23
CA GLN A 49 22.20 -0.09 -8.45
C GLN A 49 21.68 -1.53 -8.50
N ALA A 50 20.35 -1.73 -8.50
CA ALA A 50 19.77 -3.05 -8.67
C ALA A 50 20.09 -3.65 -10.06
N ASN A 51 20.10 -2.83 -11.11
CA ASN A 51 20.51 -3.26 -12.46
C ASN A 51 21.99 -3.63 -12.53
N ARG A 52 22.83 -3.09 -11.64
CA ARG A 52 24.25 -3.47 -11.48
C ARG A 52 24.44 -4.70 -10.58
N SER A 53 23.36 -5.39 -10.22
CA SER A 53 23.38 -6.61 -9.38
C SER A 53 23.98 -6.43 -7.98
N VAL A 54 23.91 -5.21 -7.42
CA VAL A 54 24.35 -4.95 -6.05
C VAL A 54 23.38 -5.60 -5.06
N TYR A 55 23.90 -6.12 -3.94
CA TYR A 55 23.06 -6.72 -2.90
C TYR A 55 22.11 -5.69 -2.27
N LEU A 56 20.86 -6.10 -2.06
CA LEU A 56 19.80 -5.21 -1.53
C LEU A 56 20.10 -4.69 -0.12
N LYS A 57 20.89 -5.43 0.67
CA LYS A 57 21.31 -5.03 2.03
C LYS A 57 22.29 -3.86 1.99
N ASP A 58 23.16 -3.81 0.99
CA ASP A 58 24.19 -2.78 0.85
C ASP A 58 23.57 -1.47 0.32
N ILE A 59 22.63 -1.62 -0.63
CA ILE A 59 21.78 -0.51 -1.07
C ILE A 59 21.00 0.04 0.13
N ALA A 60 20.43 -0.81 0.98
CA ALA A 60 19.72 -0.40 2.20
C ALA A 60 20.60 0.41 3.15
N ALA A 61 21.83 -0.06 3.40
CA ALA A 61 22.78 0.64 4.26
C ALA A 61 23.16 2.02 3.69
N THR A 62 23.34 2.14 2.38
CA THR A 62 23.70 3.39 1.70
C THR A 62 22.62 4.47 1.85
N PHE A 63 21.35 4.09 1.74
CA PHE A 63 20.22 5.02 1.80
C PHE A 63 19.58 5.12 3.20
N GLY A 64 20.06 4.36 4.19
CA GLY A 64 19.45 4.30 5.53
C GLY A 64 18.03 3.75 5.53
N VAL A 65 17.65 2.95 4.53
CA VAL A 65 16.30 2.38 4.39
C VAL A 65 16.30 0.89 4.63
N HIS A 66 15.19 0.37 5.17
CA HIS A 66 15.06 -1.06 5.39
C HIS A 66 15.10 -1.85 4.04
N PRO A 67 15.78 -3.01 3.94
CA PRO A 67 15.90 -3.76 2.68
C PRO A 67 14.55 -4.20 2.09
N LYS A 68 13.54 -4.41 2.93
CA LYS A 68 12.14 -4.65 2.50
C LYS A 68 11.54 -3.47 1.72
N THR A 69 11.95 -2.23 2.02
CA THR A 69 11.54 -1.03 1.29
C THR A 69 12.14 -1.04 -0.12
N ILE A 70 13.44 -1.32 -0.28
CA ILE A 70 14.07 -1.46 -1.60
C ILE A 70 13.39 -2.56 -2.41
N SER A 71 13.19 -3.73 -1.80
CA SER A 71 12.49 -4.85 -2.44
C SER A 71 11.06 -4.48 -2.87
N ARG A 72 10.34 -3.66 -2.08
CA ARG A 72 9.03 -3.11 -2.46
C ARG A 72 9.14 -2.09 -3.60
N THR A 73 10.12 -1.20 -3.56
CA THR A 73 10.37 -0.16 -4.58
C THR A 73 10.70 -0.78 -5.94
N LEU A 74 11.48 -1.87 -5.97
CA LEU A 74 11.81 -2.59 -7.20
C LEU A 74 10.60 -3.36 -7.77
N ARG A 75 9.76 -3.94 -6.91
CA ARG A 75 8.54 -4.65 -7.34
C ARG A 75 7.45 -3.71 -7.86
N ARG A 76 7.40 -2.47 -7.37
CA ARG A 76 6.36 -1.53 -7.75
C ARG A 76 6.70 -0.95 -9.13
N PRO A 77 5.83 -1.07 -10.14
CA PRO A 77 5.94 -0.20 -11.32
C PRO A 77 5.85 1.26 -10.84
N ALA A 78 6.40 2.20 -11.63
CA ALA A 78 6.67 3.60 -11.29
C ALA A 78 5.68 4.22 -10.27
N PRO A 79 6.16 5.10 -9.35
CA PRO A 79 5.32 5.65 -8.30
C PRO A 79 4.04 6.24 -8.89
N PRO A 80 2.87 6.05 -8.24
CA PRO A 80 1.60 6.51 -8.77
C PRO A 80 1.60 8.04 -8.82
N HIS A 81 1.95 8.59 -9.97
CA HIS A 81 1.87 10.03 -10.27
C HIS A 81 0.41 10.48 -10.45
N ALA A 82 -0.52 9.53 -10.60
CA ALA A 82 -1.92 9.86 -10.73
C ALA A 82 -2.51 10.32 -9.39
N SER A 83 -2.89 11.59 -9.32
CA SER A 83 -3.91 12.03 -8.37
C SER A 83 -5.10 11.10 -8.51
N ARG A 84 -5.62 10.56 -7.41
CA ARG A 84 -6.80 9.70 -7.46
C ARG A 84 -7.91 10.45 -8.18
N SER A 85 -8.48 9.82 -9.21
CA SER A 85 -9.69 10.37 -9.84
C SER A 85 -10.75 10.58 -8.75
N PRO A 86 -11.41 11.75 -8.72
CA PRO A 86 -12.47 11.99 -7.75
C PRO A 86 -13.53 10.89 -7.87
N ARG A 87 -13.96 10.37 -6.72
CA ARG A 87 -15.01 9.34 -6.70
C ARG A 87 -16.31 9.93 -7.23
N PRO A 88 -17.09 9.16 -8.00
CA PRO A 88 -18.39 9.63 -8.44
C PRO A 88 -19.25 9.96 -7.21
N SER A 89 -19.80 11.17 -7.21
CA SER A 89 -20.72 11.63 -6.18
C SER A 89 -22.10 11.00 -6.39
N LYS A 90 -22.88 10.91 -5.32
CA LYS A 90 -24.27 10.38 -5.38
C LYS A 90 -25.17 11.20 -6.31
N LEU A 91 -24.79 12.44 -6.61
CA LEU A 91 -25.55 13.36 -7.45
C LEU A 91 -25.17 13.26 -8.94
N ASP A 92 -24.02 12.68 -9.28
CA ASP A 92 -23.51 12.68 -10.65
C ASP A 92 -24.49 12.10 -11.69
N PRO A 93 -25.23 11.01 -11.42
CA PRO A 93 -26.22 10.48 -12.35
C PRO A 93 -27.41 11.44 -12.62
N PHE A 94 -27.67 12.38 -11.72
CA PHE A 94 -28.87 13.22 -11.72
C PHE A 94 -28.61 14.69 -12.09
N LYS A 95 -27.35 15.05 -12.41
CA LYS A 95 -26.97 16.42 -12.78
C LYS A 95 -27.72 16.91 -14.02
N ALA A 96 -27.83 16.09 -15.07
CA ALA A 96 -28.52 16.46 -16.31
C ALA A 96 -30.00 16.79 -16.08
N ARG A 97 -30.69 16.00 -15.24
CA ARG A 97 -32.08 16.25 -14.90
C ARG A 97 -32.24 17.50 -14.01
N SER A 98 -31.30 17.73 -13.09
CA SER A 98 -31.27 18.95 -12.28
C SER A 98 -31.08 20.21 -13.15
N ASP A 99 -30.29 20.11 -14.21
CA ASP A 99 -30.02 21.22 -15.13
C ASP A 99 -31.24 21.58 -15.98
N GLN A 100 -32.08 20.60 -16.33
CA GLN A 100 -33.38 20.86 -16.97
C GLN A 100 -34.31 21.67 -16.04
N PHE A 101 -34.42 21.28 -14.77
CA PHE A 101 -35.24 22.04 -13.80
C PHE A 101 -34.71 23.46 -13.56
N LEU A 102 -33.39 23.65 -13.59
CA LEU A 102 -32.80 24.99 -13.52
C LEU A 102 -33.13 25.83 -14.75
N ALA A 103 -33.21 25.23 -15.95
CA ALA A 103 -33.66 25.90 -17.16
C ALA A 103 -35.15 26.28 -17.10
N ASP A 104 -35.98 25.43 -16.47
CA ASP A 104 -37.41 25.69 -16.22
C ASP A 104 -37.64 26.72 -15.10
N GLY A 105 -36.59 27.24 -14.46
CA GLY A 105 -36.67 28.26 -13.40
C GLY A 105 -36.97 27.70 -12.00
N ILE A 106 -36.88 26.39 -11.80
CA ILE A 106 -37.09 25.75 -10.50
C ILE A 106 -35.76 25.69 -9.75
N TRP A 107 -35.60 26.55 -8.75
CA TRP A 107 -34.36 26.64 -7.94
C TRP A 107 -34.43 25.91 -6.60
N ASN A 108 -35.57 25.27 -6.29
CA ASN A 108 -35.79 24.61 -5.01
C ASN A 108 -35.21 23.18 -5.02
N SER A 109 -34.11 22.99 -4.29
CA SER A 109 -33.45 21.70 -4.14
C SER A 109 -34.34 20.58 -3.55
N VAL A 110 -35.34 20.91 -2.72
CA VAL A 110 -36.26 19.91 -2.14
C VAL A 110 -37.24 19.42 -3.19
N VAL A 111 -37.79 20.34 -4.01
CA VAL A 111 -38.73 20.01 -5.09
C VAL A 111 -38.03 19.13 -6.14
N ILE A 112 -36.81 19.50 -6.55
CA ILE A 112 -36.03 18.72 -7.51
C ILE A 112 -35.74 17.31 -7.00
N LEU A 113 -35.45 17.14 -5.70
CA LEU A 113 -35.22 15.82 -5.12
C LEU A 113 -36.50 14.98 -4.96
N CYS A 114 -37.67 15.61 -4.79
CA CYS A 114 -38.95 14.91 -4.76
C CYS A 114 -39.35 14.41 -6.14
N GLU A 115 -39.03 15.16 -7.19
CA GLU A 115 -39.36 14.84 -8.58
C GLU A 115 -38.43 13.76 -9.17
N ILE A 116 -37.21 13.62 -8.65
CA ILE A 116 -36.32 12.53 -9.04
C ILE A 116 -36.82 11.22 -8.39
N PRO A 117 -37.10 10.16 -9.17
CA PRO A 117 -37.67 8.92 -8.64
C PRO A 117 -36.80 8.31 -7.54
N ALA A 118 -37.47 7.88 -6.46
CA ALA A 118 -36.87 7.47 -5.18
C ALA A 118 -35.91 6.26 -5.26
N GLN A 119 -35.84 5.56 -6.40
CA GLN A 119 -35.11 4.29 -6.53
C GLN A 119 -33.59 4.43 -6.72
N GLY A 120 -33.03 5.65 -6.77
CA GLY A 120 -31.57 5.82 -6.92
C GLY A 120 -30.94 7.02 -6.20
N SER A 121 -31.74 7.93 -5.65
CA SER A 121 -31.23 9.15 -5.01
C SER A 121 -31.23 9.02 -3.50
N THR A 122 -30.12 8.61 -2.90
CA THR A 122 -29.92 8.84 -1.46
C THR A 122 -29.86 10.35 -1.25
N ARG A 123 -30.97 10.93 -0.76
CA ARG A 123 -31.21 12.36 -0.51
C ARG A 123 -29.95 13.07 -0.01
N SER A 124 -29.30 13.83 -0.89
CA SER A 124 -28.21 14.72 -0.52
C SER A 124 -28.54 16.12 -1.00
N SER A 125 -29.54 16.75 -0.36
CA SER A 125 -29.94 18.13 -0.60
C SER A 125 -28.77 19.11 -0.43
N SER A 126 -27.78 18.76 0.39
CA SER A 126 -26.51 19.48 0.52
C SER A 126 -25.63 19.40 -0.73
N LEU A 127 -25.50 18.23 -1.37
CA LEU A 127 -24.75 18.09 -2.62
C LEU A 127 -25.46 18.83 -3.77
N LEU A 128 -26.79 18.74 -3.82
CA LEU A 128 -27.56 19.45 -4.83
C LEU A 128 -27.45 20.97 -4.67
N ARG A 129 -27.59 21.48 -3.44
CA ARG A 129 -27.36 22.90 -3.15
C ARG A 129 -25.96 23.35 -3.53
N ALA A 130 -24.93 22.60 -3.14
CA ALA A 130 -23.54 22.91 -3.50
C ALA A 130 -23.32 22.97 -5.02
N SER A 131 -24.01 22.14 -5.79
CA SER A 131 -23.96 22.16 -7.26
C SER A 131 -24.71 23.35 -7.89
N MET A 132 -25.74 23.87 -7.22
CA MET A 132 -26.57 24.99 -7.69
C MET A 132 -25.99 26.35 -7.35
N THR A 133 -25.28 26.48 -6.21
CA THR A 133 -24.66 27.74 -5.77
C THR A 133 -23.84 28.43 -6.87
N PRO A 134 -22.91 27.76 -7.59
CA PRO A 134 -22.14 28.42 -8.65
C PRO A 134 -22.96 28.79 -9.89
N LYS A 135 -24.17 28.24 -10.06
CA LYS A 135 -25.05 28.52 -11.21
C LYS A 135 -25.98 29.71 -10.99
N ARG A 136 -25.99 30.30 -9.78
CA ARG A 136 -26.82 31.45 -9.39
C ARG A 136 -26.17 32.82 -9.70
N VAL A 137 -25.01 32.81 -10.35
CA VAL A 137 -24.21 34.02 -10.65
C VAL A 137 -24.62 34.58 -12.00
#